data_AF-A0A349DQ69-F1
#
_entry.id   AF-A0A349DQ69-F1
#
_cell.length_a   1.000
_cell.length_b   1.000
_cell.length_c   1.000
_cell.angle_alpha   90.00
_cell.angle_beta   90.00
_cell.angle_gamma   90.00
#
_symmetry.space_group_name_H-M   'P 1'
#
loop_
_entity.id
_entity.type
_entity.pdbx_description
1 polymer ?
#
loop_
_entity_poly.entity_id
_entity_poly.type
_entity_poly.pdbx_seq_one_letter_code
_entity_poly.pdbx_strand_id
1 'polypeptide(L)'
;MELTHYQSLVGAYGLALLLWWLAHRLLPHLWATTEEPYFKTAWKELLGVILAAVAVMSIGVVYSKYGLIPKPKYGSYLTESLNQLLIFSPALGWLLWRKDAWSTAWLPQQFIVQRIFIGLAIALSAIGFFLVLRKGSNDYIQVFTEVYHPKNLAYLVQVLGEDFVIALFFVRFQSLLGKRMAIVIVAALFAAGHIPAFLANGVTWVEMQSLVLDALLSIGILTVLQRSSDIWWFWMVHFAMDMMQFYSVKP
;
A
#
# COMPACT_ATOMS: atom_id res chain seq x y z
N MET A 1 -11.45 25.39 12.27
CA MET A 1 -11.44 25.21 10.81
C MET A 1 -11.63 23.73 10.55
N GLU A 2 -12.63 23.34 9.77
CA GLU A 2 -12.84 21.93 9.42
C GLU A 2 -11.78 21.52 8.39
N LEU A 3 -11.14 20.37 8.60
CA LEU A 3 -10.25 19.81 7.62
C LEU A 3 -11.05 19.00 6.60
N THR A 4 -10.70 19.14 5.33
CA THR A 4 -11.23 18.28 4.26
C THR A 4 -10.85 16.82 4.54
N HIS A 5 -11.55 15.88 3.89
CA HIS A 5 -11.20 14.47 3.97
C HIS A 5 -9.71 14.23 3.67
N TYR A 6 -9.22 14.85 2.59
CA TYR A 6 -7.82 14.74 2.18
C TYR A 6 -6.84 15.33 3.21
N GLN A 7 -7.15 16.49 3.78
CA GLN A 7 -6.32 17.08 4.84
C GLN A 7 -6.29 16.19 6.09
N SER A 8 -7.39 15.52 6.40
CA SER A 8 -7.48 14.57 7.51
C SER A 8 -6.64 13.31 7.22
N LEU A 9 -6.63 12.81 5.98
CA LEU A 9 -5.77 11.70 5.54
C LEU A 9 -4.29 12.08 5.69
N VAL A 10 -3.88 13.25 5.19
CA VAL A 10 -2.50 13.73 5.33
C VAL A 10 -2.09 13.83 6.81
N GLY A 11 -2.97 14.34 7.66
CA GLY A 11 -2.73 14.38 9.11
C GLY A 11 -2.55 13.00 9.73
N ALA A 12 -3.41 12.04 9.36
CA ALA A 12 -3.37 10.66 9.86
C ALA A 12 -2.11 9.92 9.41
N TYR A 13 -1.72 10.02 8.13
CA TYR A 13 -0.43 9.51 7.66
C TYR A 13 0.74 10.20 8.37
N GLY A 14 0.69 11.52 8.55
CA GLY A 14 1.71 12.26 9.29
C GLY A 14 1.92 11.71 10.71
N LEU A 15 0.83 11.44 11.43
CA LEU A 15 0.89 10.76 12.74
C LEU A 15 1.49 9.36 12.61
N ALA A 16 1.05 8.56 11.64
CA ALA A 16 1.55 7.21 11.46
C ALA A 16 3.07 7.17 11.22
N LEU A 17 3.58 8.06 10.37
CA LEU A 17 5.01 8.20 10.09
C LEU A 17 5.79 8.67 11.35
N LEU A 18 5.21 9.57 12.15
CA LEU A 18 5.80 10.01 13.41
C LEU A 18 5.86 8.87 14.44
N LEU A 19 4.78 8.11 14.59
CA LEU A 19 4.71 6.96 15.50
C LEU A 19 5.67 5.85 15.08
N TRP A 20 5.78 5.57 13.77
CA TRP A 20 6.80 4.67 13.26
C TRP A 20 8.21 5.17 13.60
N TRP A 21 8.49 6.46 13.38
CA TRP A 21 9.80 7.03 13.71
C TRP A 21 10.13 6.89 15.19
N LEU A 22 9.15 7.11 16.07
CA LEU A 22 9.29 6.90 17.51
C LEU A 22 9.55 5.42 17.83
N ALA A 23 8.78 4.50 17.24
CA ALA A 23 8.96 3.07 17.43
C ALA A 23 10.36 2.62 16.96
N HIS A 24 10.82 3.13 15.81
CA HIS A 24 12.16 2.90 15.28
C HIS A 24 13.26 3.40 16.22
N ARG A 25 13.05 4.54 16.89
CA ARG A 25 13.99 5.08 17.89
C ARG A 25 14.02 4.27 19.19
N LEU A 26 12.86 3.80 19.65
CA LEU A 26 12.72 3.08 20.92
C LEU A 26 13.07 1.60 20.82
N LEU A 27 12.81 0.98 19.66
CA LEU A 27 12.98 -0.44 19.41
C LEU A 27 13.86 -0.68 18.17
N PRO A 28 15.08 -0.11 18.10
CA PRO A 28 15.91 -0.14 16.88
C PRO A 28 16.29 -1.56 16.46
N HIS A 29 16.40 -2.51 17.40
CA HIS A 29 16.69 -3.91 17.11
C HIS A 29 15.62 -4.59 16.23
N LEU A 30 14.38 -4.05 16.21
CA LEU A 30 13.33 -4.57 15.34
C LEU A 30 13.59 -4.22 13.89
N TRP A 31 14.24 -3.10 13.58
CA TRP A 31 14.58 -2.68 12.22
C TRP A 31 16.08 -2.88 11.96
N ALA A 32 16.45 -4.08 11.51
CA ALA A 32 17.80 -4.35 11.03
C ALA A 32 18.13 -3.48 9.80
N THR A 33 19.39 -3.06 9.70
CA THR A 33 19.90 -2.40 8.50
C THR A 33 19.81 -3.37 7.32
N THR A 34 18.96 -3.09 6.35
CA THR A 34 18.91 -3.83 5.09
C THR A 34 19.96 -3.28 4.15
N GLU A 35 20.85 -4.14 3.66
CA GLU A 35 21.77 -3.78 2.59
C GLU A 35 21.00 -3.46 1.31
N GLU A 36 21.50 -2.49 0.54
CA GLU A 36 20.90 -2.15 -0.74
C GLU A 36 21.16 -3.28 -1.74
N PRO A 37 20.11 -3.85 -2.37
CA PRO A 37 20.30 -4.95 -3.31
C PRO A 37 21.15 -4.52 -4.51
N TYR A 38 22.19 -5.31 -4.80
CA TYR A 38 22.98 -5.13 -6.01
C TYR A 38 22.46 -6.05 -7.12
N PHE A 39 22.14 -5.46 -8.28
CA PHE A 39 21.74 -6.21 -9.46
C PHE A 39 22.81 -6.09 -10.56
N LYS A 40 23.37 -7.22 -10.98
CA LYS A 40 24.33 -7.27 -12.11
C LYS A 40 23.77 -6.64 -13.40
N THR A 41 22.46 -6.76 -13.63
CA THR A 41 21.76 -6.20 -14.79
C THR A 41 20.46 -5.52 -14.37
N ALA A 42 20.57 -4.41 -13.63
CA ALA A 42 19.43 -3.70 -13.04
C ALA A 42 18.32 -3.32 -14.05
N TRP A 43 18.65 -3.02 -15.31
CA TRP A 43 17.63 -2.69 -16.32
C TRP A 43 16.75 -3.89 -16.70
N LYS A 44 17.31 -5.11 -16.69
CA LYS A 44 16.54 -6.34 -16.93
C LYS A 44 15.60 -6.62 -15.77
N GLU A 45 16.03 -6.30 -14.55
CA GLU A 45 15.17 -6.41 -13.36
C GLU A 45 13.99 -5.45 -13.47
N LEU A 46 14.26 -4.20 -13.86
CA LEU A 46 13.21 -3.22 -14.06
C LEU A 46 12.23 -3.65 -15.16
N LEU A 47 12.73 -4.11 -16.30
CA LEU A 47 11.88 -4.60 -17.39
C LEU A 47 10.98 -5.76 -16.92
N GLY A 48 11.52 -6.69 -16.14
CA GLY A 48 10.75 -7.79 -15.58
C GLY A 48 9.64 -7.34 -14.64
N VAL A 49 9.91 -6.39 -13.75
CA VAL A 49 8.89 -5.81 -12.86
C VAL A 49 7.83 -5.03 -13.65
N ILE A 50 8.22 -4.30 -14.70
CA ILE A 50 7.27 -3.64 -15.60
C ILE A 50 6.35 -4.67 -16.28
N LEU A 51 6.92 -5.76 -16.83
CA LEU A 51 6.13 -6.83 -17.45
C LEU A 51 5.19 -7.51 -16.44
N ALA A 52 5.67 -7.77 -15.22
CA ALA A 52 4.84 -8.32 -14.15
C ALA A 52 3.69 -7.36 -13.80
N ALA A 53 3.96 -6.06 -13.67
CA ALA A 53 2.93 -5.05 -13.37
C ALA A 53 1.90 -4.92 -14.49
N VAL A 54 2.32 -4.94 -15.76
CA VAL A 54 1.39 -4.97 -16.90
C VAL A 54 0.50 -6.22 -16.84
N ALA A 55 1.06 -7.37 -16.46
CA ALA A 55 0.27 -8.60 -16.26
C ALA A 55 -0.71 -8.46 -15.08
N VAL A 56 -0.27 -7.92 -13.93
CA VAL A 56 -1.14 -7.63 -12.78
C VAL A 56 -2.31 -6.75 -13.20
N MET A 57 -2.05 -5.63 -13.89
CA MET A 57 -3.09 -4.72 -14.40
C MET A 57 -4.03 -5.43 -15.39
N SER A 58 -3.49 -6.22 -16.31
CA SER A 58 -4.28 -6.93 -17.31
C SER A 58 -5.21 -7.96 -16.66
N ILE A 59 -4.72 -8.71 -15.68
CA ILE A 59 -5.53 -9.65 -14.90
C ILE A 59 -6.57 -8.89 -14.07
N GLY A 60 -6.22 -7.75 -13.49
CA GLY A 60 -7.15 -6.86 -12.78
C GLY A 60 -8.30 -6.37 -13.66
N VAL A 61 -8.02 -5.99 -14.92
CA VAL A 61 -9.04 -5.62 -15.90
C VAL A 61 -9.95 -6.81 -16.22
N VAL A 62 -9.38 -7.99 -16.48
CA VAL A 62 -10.15 -9.22 -16.73
C VAL A 62 -11.04 -9.53 -15.52
N TYR A 63 -10.49 -9.47 -14.31
CA TYR A 63 -11.21 -9.66 -13.06
C TYR A 63 -12.39 -8.68 -12.91
N SER A 64 -12.17 -7.38 -13.17
CA SER A 64 -13.21 -6.37 -13.06
C SER A 64 -14.40 -6.59 -14.01
N LYS A 65 -14.14 -7.19 -15.18
CA LYS A 65 -15.15 -7.38 -16.23
C LYS A 65 -15.82 -8.75 -16.22
N TYR A 66 -15.07 -9.79 -15.87
CA TYR A 66 -15.50 -11.18 -16.02
C TYR A 66 -15.44 -11.99 -14.72
N GLY A 67 -14.81 -11.46 -13.68
CA GLY A 67 -14.37 -12.25 -12.53
C GLY A 67 -13.23 -13.21 -12.89
N LEU A 68 -12.68 -13.88 -11.88
CA LEU A 68 -11.68 -14.95 -12.05
C LEU A 68 -12.22 -16.25 -11.46
N ILE A 69 -12.38 -16.29 -10.15
CA ILE A 69 -13.02 -17.40 -9.44
C ILE A 69 -14.51 -17.07 -9.22
N PRO A 70 -15.45 -17.97 -9.58
CA PRO A 70 -16.87 -17.79 -9.30
C PRO A 70 -17.17 -17.58 -7.81
N LYS A 71 -18.07 -16.64 -7.49
CA LYS A 71 -18.44 -16.31 -6.11
C LYS A 71 -19.37 -17.38 -5.52
N PRO A 72 -18.99 -18.08 -4.44
CA PRO A 72 -19.86 -19.02 -3.76
C PRO A 72 -20.95 -18.28 -2.97
N LYS A 73 -22.03 -19.00 -2.64
CA LYS A 73 -23.16 -18.46 -1.84
C LYS A 73 -22.74 -18.01 -0.44
N TYR A 74 -21.75 -18.67 0.16
CA TYR A 74 -21.19 -18.33 1.47
C TYR A 74 -19.68 -18.21 1.38
N GLY A 75 -19.08 -17.30 2.16
CA GLY A 75 -17.62 -17.13 2.20
C GLY A 75 -17.03 -16.40 1.00
N SER A 76 -17.82 -15.56 0.32
CA SER A 76 -17.38 -14.79 -0.87
C SER A 76 -16.11 -13.97 -0.63
N TYR A 77 -15.88 -13.51 0.60
CA TYR A 77 -14.67 -12.78 0.98
C TYR A 77 -13.38 -13.61 0.83
N LEU A 78 -13.43 -14.94 1.05
CA LEU A 78 -12.29 -15.82 0.85
C LEU A 78 -11.97 -15.97 -0.63
N THR A 79 -12.97 -16.21 -1.47
CA THR A 79 -12.76 -16.29 -2.93
C THR A 79 -12.29 -14.97 -3.51
N GLU A 80 -12.75 -13.86 -2.94
CA GLU A 80 -12.28 -12.54 -3.34
C GLU A 80 -10.82 -12.31 -2.95
N SER A 81 -10.42 -12.75 -1.76
CA SER A 81 -9.02 -12.73 -1.33
C SER A 81 -8.13 -13.59 -2.23
N LEU A 82 -8.62 -14.76 -2.66
CA LEU A 82 -7.92 -15.62 -3.63
C LEU A 82 -7.80 -14.94 -5.00
N ASN A 83 -8.82 -14.23 -5.47
CA ASN A 83 -8.75 -13.43 -6.70
C ASN A 83 -7.65 -12.37 -6.60
N GLN A 84 -7.51 -11.69 -5.45
CA GLN A 84 -6.42 -10.72 -5.24
C GLN A 84 -5.05 -11.40 -5.33
N LEU A 85 -4.87 -12.56 -4.69
CA LEU A 85 -3.62 -13.33 -4.82
C LEU A 85 -3.32 -13.73 -6.27
N LEU A 86 -4.35 -14.09 -7.05
CA LEU A 86 -4.20 -14.39 -8.48
C LEU A 86 -3.81 -13.15 -9.29
N ILE A 87 -4.43 -12.00 -9.02
CA ILE A 87 -4.12 -10.73 -9.67
C ILE A 87 -2.65 -10.35 -9.43
N PHE A 88 -2.15 -10.46 -8.20
CA PHE A 88 -0.76 -10.13 -7.85
C PHE A 88 0.24 -11.28 -8.10
N SER A 89 -0.23 -12.45 -8.53
CA SER A 89 0.61 -13.62 -8.78
C SER A 89 1.73 -13.40 -9.81
N PRO A 90 1.61 -12.56 -10.87
CA PRO A 90 2.74 -12.30 -11.76
C PRO A 90 3.92 -11.62 -11.06
N ALA A 91 3.65 -10.70 -10.12
CA ALA A 91 4.69 -10.04 -9.32
C ALA A 91 5.36 -11.03 -8.36
N LEU A 92 4.57 -11.90 -7.72
CA LEU A 92 5.09 -12.99 -6.89
C LEU A 92 5.90 -13.99 -7.72
N GLY A 93 5.44 -14.35 -8.91
CA GLY A 93 6.14 -15.24 -9.83
C GLY A 93 7.47 -14.65 -10.29
N TRP A 94 7.50 -13.36 -10.61
CA TRP A 94 8.74 -12.64 -10.91
C TRP A 94 9.73 -12.67 -9.75
N LEU A 95 9.24 -12.44 -8.52
CA LEU A 95 10.04 -12.55 -7.31
C LEU A 95 10.59 -13.97 -7.16
N LEU A 96 9.73 -15.00 -7.13
CA LEU A 96 10.11 -16.39 -6.88
C LEU A 96 11.06 -16.97 -7.95
N TRP A 97 11.04 -16.43 -9.16
CA TRP A 97 11.99 -16.81 -10.21
C TRP A 97 13.44 -16.39 -9.88
N ARG A 98 13.63 -15.43 -8.96
CA ARG A 98 14.93 -14.96 -8.49
C ARG A 98 15.38 -15.73 -7.23
N LYS A 99 16.68 -16.04 -7.14
CA LYS A 99 17.22 -16.79 -5.99
C LYS A 99 17.33 -15.94 -4.71
N ASP A 100 17.55 -14.62 -4.83
CA ASP A 100 17.74 -13.71 -3.68
C ASP A 100 16.49 -12.87 -3.36
N ALA A 101 15.33 -13.35 -3.79
CA ALA A 101 14.17 -12.51 -4.04
C ALA A 101 13.66 -11.72 -2.82
N TRP A 102 13.54 -12.37 -1.68
CA TRP A 102 12.96 -11.78 -0.47
C TRP A 102 13.75 -10.57 0.05
N SER A 103 15.08 -10.61 -0.07
CA SER A 103 15.96 -9.49 0.29
C SER A 103 15.76 -8.25 -0.59
N THR A 104 15.11 -8.42 -1.75
CA THR A 104 14.93 -7.37 -2.76
C THR A 104 13.52 -6.79 -2.80
N ALA A 105 12.67 -7.05 -1.81
CA ALA A 105 11.26 -6.65 -1.85
C ALA A 105 10.77 -5.97 -0.56
N TRP A 106 11.68 -5.42 0.26
CA TRP A 106 11.33 -4.81 1.56
C TRP A 106 10.49 -5.72 2.47
N LEU A 107 10.79 -7.01 2.40
CA LEU A 107 10.15 -8.08 3.18
C LEU A 107 11.18 -8.65 4.17
N PRO A 108 11.53 -7.91 5.23
CA PRO A 108 12.47 -8.42 6.23
C PRO A 108 11.90 -9.70 6.85
N GLN A 109 12.75 -10.71 7.01
CA GLN A 109 12.34 -12.02 7.51
C GLN A 109 12.39 -12.13 9.04
N GLN A 110 12.94 -11.11 9.71
CA GLN A 110 13.10 -11.07 11.16
C GLN A 110 12.01 -10.20 11.80
N PHE A 111 11.47 -10.69 12.92
CA PHE A 111 10.46 -9.98 13.72
C PHE A 111 9.19 -9.57 12.96
N ILE A 112 8.80 -10.35 11.94
CA ILE A 112 7.62 -10.06 11.09
C ILE A 112 6.38 -9.80 11.95
N VAL A 113 6.10 -10.71 12.89
CA VAL A 113 4.93 -10.63 13.76
C VAL A 113 4.92 -9.35 14.60
N GLN A 114 6.07 -8.99 15.19
CA GLN A 114 6.21 -7.76 15.98
C GLN A 114 6.02 -6.52 15.12
N ARG A 115 6.61 -6.48 13.92
CA ARG A 115 6.45 -5.37 12.96
C ARG A 115 5.00 -5.20 12.53
N ILE A 116 4.29 -6.30 12.29
CA ILE A 116 2.85 -6.29 12.00
C ILE A 116 2.04 -5.74 13.18
N PHE A 117 2.31 -6.20 14.41
CA PHE A 117 1.58 -5.70 15.59
C PHE A 117 1.85 -4.21 15.86
N ILE A 118 3.08 -3.74 15.66
CA ILE A 118 3.41 -2.31 15.74
C ILE A 118 2.66 -1.55 14.64
N GLY A 119 2.68 -2.06 13.41
CA GLY A 119 1.92 -1.50 12.29
C GLY A 119 0.43 -1.38 12.60
N LEU A 120 -0.17 -2.43 13.17
CA LEU A 120 -1.57 -2.42 13.60
C LEU A 120 -1.82 -1.38 14.70
N ALA A 121 -0.97 -1.29 15.72
CA ALA A 121 -1.11 -0.27 16.77
C ALA A 121 -1.02 1.16 16.21
N ILE A 122 -0.12 1.39 15.25
CA ILE A 122 0.01 2.67 14.54
C ILE A 122 -1.25 2.93 13.70
N ALA A 123 -1.76 1.93 12.98
CA ALA A 123 -2.96 2.04 12.16
C ALA A 123 -4.19 2.42 12.99
N LEU A 124 -4.39 1.79 14.14
CA LEU A 124 -5.46 2.12 15.09
C LEU A 124 -5.34 3.56 15.59
N SER A 125 -4.13 3.99 15.93
CA SER A 125 -3.87 5.38 16.34
C SER A 125 -4.15 6.37 15.20
N ALA A 126 -3.80 6.02 13.97
CA ALA A 126 -4.06 6.82 12.78
C ALA A 126 -5.56 6.93 12.46
N ILE A 127 -6.34 5.86 12.61
CA ILE A 127 -7.82 5.89 12.51
C ILE A 127 -8.37 6.87 13.55
N GLY A 128 -7.96 6.75 14.81
CA GLY A 128 -8.43 7.63 15.88
C GLY A 128 -8.13 9.09 15.59
N PHE A 129 -6.91 9.39 15.15
CA PHE A 129 -6.53 10.74 14.79
C PHE A 129 -7.28 11.26 13.57
N PHE A 130 -7.48 10.44 12.53
CA PHE A 130 -8.29 10.79 11.37
C PHE A 130 -9.69 11.24 11.80
N LEU A 131 -10.35 10.45 12.66
CA LEU A 131 -11.72 10.74 13.11
C LEU A 131 -11.78 12.01 13.96
N VAL A 132 -10.76 12.30 14.77
CA VAL A 132 -10.65 13.56 15.51
C VAL A 132 -10.52 14.76 14.57
N LEU A 133 -9.75 14.62 13.48
CA LEU A 133 -9.58 15.67 12.47
C LEU A 133 -10.84 15.88 11.63
N ARG A 134 -11.58 14.80 11.35
CA ARG A 134 -12.77 14.79 10.50
C ARG A 134 -14.05 14.95 11.32
N LYS A 135 -14.58 16.18 11.41
CA LYS A 135 -15.91 16.41 12.02
C LYS A 135 -17.03 15.66 11.28
N GLY A 136 -18.05 15.22 12.01
CA GLY A 136 -19.18 14.46 11.46
C GLY A 136 -18.89 12.98 11.20
N SER A 137 -17.74 12.50 11.66
CA SER A 137 -17.32 11.12 11.51
C SER A 137 -18.10 10.16 12.41
N ASN A 138 -18.08 8.88 12.02
CA ASN A 138 -18.63 7.79 12.83
C ASN A 138 -17.82 7.61 14.13
N ASP A 139 -18.43 6.92 15.11
CA ASP A 139 -17.74 6.59 16.35
C ASP A 139 -16.51 5.70 16.07
N TYR A 140 -15.46 5.86 16.88
CA TYR A 140 -14.22 5.12 16.72
C TYR A 140 -14.42 3.61 16.73
N ILE A 141 -15.23 3.08 17.65
CA ILE A 141 -15.47 1.63 17.76
C ILE A 141 -16.21 1.15 16.52
N GLN A 142 -17.21 1.91 16.06
CA GLN A 142 -17.95 1.59 14.85
C GLN A 142 -16.99 1.50 13.65
N VAL A 143 -16.20 2.55 13.39
CA VAL A 143 -15.25 2.58 12.27
C VAL A 143 -14.24 1.44 12.38
N PHE A 144 -13.66 1.22 13.55
CA PHE A 144 -12.73 0.13 13.78
C PHE A 144 -13.34 -1.23 13.41
N THR A 145 -14.55 -1.52 13.90
CA THR A 145 -15.24 -2.78 13.60
C THR A 145 -15.62 -2.92 12.13
N GLU A 146 -15.94 -1.81 11.47
CA GLU A 146 -16.26 -1.79 10.05
C GLU A 146 -15.02 -1.97 9.16
N VAL A 147 -13.89 -1.36 9.50
CA VAL A 147 -12.61 -1.45 8.78
C VAL A 147 -12.05 -2.87 8.85
N TYR A 148 -11.95 -3.46 10.04
CA TYR A 148 -11.39 -4.80 10.23
C TYR A 148 -12.43 -5.93 10.17
N HIS A 149 -13.62 -5.64 9.66
CA HIS A 149 -14.64 -6.66 9.43
C HIS A 149 -14.14 -7.70 8.40
N PRO A 150 -14.41 -9.01 8.58
CA PRO A 150 -13.97 -10.07 7.65
C PRO A 150 -14.37 -9.85 6.18
N LYS A 151 -15.44 -9.08 5.93
CA LYS A 151 -15.87 -8.69 4.58
C LYS A 151 -14.79 -7.93 3.79
N ASN A 152 -13.88 -7.26 4.49
CA ASN A 152 -12.81 -6.47 3.88
C ASN A 152 -11.49 -7.24 3.75
N LEU A 153 -11.47 -8.54 4.03
CA LEU A 153 -10.26 -9.36 3.92
C LEU A 153 -9.64 -9.26 2.53
N ALA A 154 -10.46 -9.18 1.48
CA ALA A 154 -9.98 -9.01 0.12
C ALA A 154 -9.22 -7.69 -0.07
N TYR A 155 -9.73 -6.57 0.45
CA TYR A 155 -9.03 -5.29 0.43
C TYR A 155 -7.72 -5.35 1.21
N LEU A 156 -7.72 -6.02 2.37
CA LEU A 156 -6.51 -6.23 3.16
C LEU A 156 -5.43 -6.97 2.35
N VAL A 157 -5.82 -8.04 1.62
CA VAL A 157 -4.89 -8.78 0.74
C VAL A 157 -4.48 -7.96 -0.49
N GLN A 158 -5.41 -7.20 -1.06
CA GLN A 158 -5.14 -6.31 -2.20
C GLN A 158 -4.06 -5.29 -1.84
N VAL A 159 -4.23 -4.56 -0.73
CA VAL A 159 -3.28 -3.53 -0.29
C VAL A 159 -1.90 -4.13 0.01
N LEU A 160 -1.84 -5.36 0.53
CA LEU A 160 -0.55 -6.06 0.69
C LEU A 160 0.13 -6.29 -0.67
N GLY A 161 -0.65 -6.71 -1.67
CA GLY A 161 -0.18 -6.90 -3.03
C GLY A 161 0.31 -5.61 -3.68
N GLU A 162 -0.39 -4.49 -3.44
CA GLU A 162 0.01 -3.17 -3.90
C GLU A 162 1.33 -2.72 -3.25
N ASP A 163 1.44 -2.78 -1.92
CA ASP A 163 2.67 -2.44 -1.19
C ASP A 163 3.85 -3.29 -1.64
N PHE A 164 3.60 -4.58 -1.90
CA PHE A 164 4.60 -5.48 -2.44
C PHE A 164 5.07 -5.06 -3.83
N VAL A 165 4.17 -4.74 -4.76
CA VAL A 165 4.51 -4.26 -6.12
C VAL A 165 5.26 -2.94 -6.05
N ILE A 166 4.84 -2.01 -5.19
CA ILE A 166 5.50 -0.73 -4.95
C ILE A 166 6.94 -0.96 -4.47
N ALA A 167 7.14 -1.85 -3.48
CA ALA A 167 8.46 -2.19 -2.98
C ALA A 167 9.34 -2.81 -4.08
N LEU A 168 8.79 -3.68 -4.92
CA LEU A 168 9.52 -4.24 -6.06
C LEU A 168 10.01 -3.13 -6.99
N PHE A 169 9.10 -2.27 -7.45
CA PHE A 169 9.44 -1.15 -8.31
C PHE A 169 10.49 -0.25 -7.70
N PHE A 170 10.31 0.11 -6.42
CA PHE A 170 11.22 1.02 -5.71
C PHE A 170 12.64 0.49 -5.72
N VAL A 171 12.85 -0.75 -5.30
CA VAL A 171 14.18 -1.35 -5.22
C VAL A 171 14.87 -1.38 -6.59
N ARG A 172 14.14 -1.67 -7.67
CA ARG A 172 14.72 -1.74 -9.02
C ARG A 172 15.02 -0.35 -9.58
N PHE A 173 14.09 0.60 -9.44
CA PHE A 173 14.35 1.99 -9.82
C PHE A 173 15.49 2.61 -9.02
N GLN A 174 15.56 2.33 -7.71
CA GLN A 174 16.65 2.80 -6.85
C GLN A 174 18.00 2.31 -7.36
N SER A 175 18.10 1.04 -7.76
CA SER A 175 19.35 0.46 -8.28
C SER A 175 19.82 1.09 -9.60
N LEU A 176 18.92 1.74 -10.36
CA LEU A 176 19.23 2.35 -11.65
C LEU A 176 19.41 3.87 -11.57
N LEU A 177 18.56 4.54 -10.80
CA LEU A 177 18.40 6.00 -10.84
C LEU A 177 18.70 6.66 -9.48
N GLY A 178 18.96 5.85 -8.44
CA GLY A 178 19.12 6.31 -7.08
C GLY A 178 17.79 6.56 -6.35
N LYS A 179 17.87 6.67 -5.01
CA LYS A 179 16.71 6.76 -4.11
C LYS A 179 15.75 7.90 -4.44
N ARG A 180 16.28 9.11 -4.71
CA ARG A 180 15.46 10.30 -4.92
C ARG A 180 14.56 10.17 -6.15
N MET A 181 15.12 9.70 -7.26
CA MET A 181 14.35 9.49 -8.49
C MET A 181 13.40 8.30 -8.36
N ALA A 182 13.79 7.23 -7.67
CA ALA A 182 12.91 6.11 -7.38
C ALA A 182 11.66 6.54 -6.59
N ILE A 183 11.81 7.37 -5.54
CA ILE A 183 10.69 7.93 -4.78
C ILE A 183 9.71 8.65 -5.71
N VAL A 184 10.21 9.57 -6.54
CA VAL A 184 9.36 10.39 -7.43
C VAL A 184 8.65 9.52 -8.47
N ILE A 185 9.38 8.62 -9.14
CA ILE A 185 8.82 7.79 -10.21
C ILE A 185 7.81 6.81 -9.64
N VAL A 186 8.11 6.13 -8.54
CA VAL A 186 7.19 5.14 -7.96
C VAL A 186 5.95 5.82 -7.38
N ALA A 187 6.08 6.98 -6.74
CA ALA A 187 4.92 7.76 -6.30
C ALA A 187 4.03 8.18 -7.47
N ALA A 188 4.62 8.62 -8.59
CA ALA A 188 3.88 8.98 -9.79
C ALA A 188 3.19 7.76 -10.42
N LEU A 189 3.86 6.61 -10.47
CA LEU A 189 3.28 5.36 -10.98
C LEU A 189 2.13 4.85 -10.10
N PHE A 190 2.27 4.95 -8.78
CA PHE A 190 1.20 4.61 -7.84
C PHE A 190 -0.03 5.49 -8.04
N ALA A 191 0.15 6.81 -8.11
CA ALA A 191 -0.94 7.73 -8.44
C ALA A 191 -1.55 7.37 -9.82
N ALA A 192 -0.72 7.10 -10.82
CA ALA A 192 -1.17 6.70 -12.15
C ALA A 192 -1.98 5.39 -12.17
N GLY A 193 -1.80 4.52 -11.17
CA GLY A 193 -2.63 3.32 -10.98
C GLY A 193 -4.13 3.60 -10.84
N HIS A 194 -4.50 4.83 -10.44
CA HIS A 194 -5.89 5.27 -10.30
C HIS A 194 -6.50 5.80 -11.61
N ILE A 195 -5.69 6.06 -12.64
CA ILE A 195 -6.15 6.60 -13.94
C ILE A 195 -7.24 5.72 -14.59
N PRO A 196 -7.14 4.38 -14.63
CA PRO A 196 -8.20 3.56 -15.23
C PRO A 196 -9.57 3.77 -14.58
N ALA A 197 -9.62 3.96 -13.25
CA ALA A 197 -10.86 4.23 -12.53
C ALA A 197 -11.44 5.60 -12.92
N PHE A 198 -10.61 6.64 -13.03
CA PHE A 198 -11.06 7.97 -13.48
C PHE A 198 -11.52 7.98 -14.93
N LEU A 199 -10.86 7.22 -15.82
CA LEU A 199 -11.30 7.09 -17.21
C LEU A 199 -12.65 6.37 -17.31
N ALA A 200 -12.92 5.41 -16.43
CA ALA A 200 -14.20 4.70 -16.41
C ALA A 200 -15.36 5.55 -15.86
N ASN A 201 -15.09 6.42 -14.89
CA ASN A 201 -16.11 7.24 -14.21
C ASN A 201 -16.26 8.66 -14.80
N GLY A 202 -15.34 9.08 -15.68
CA GLY A 202 -15.28 10.39 -16.29
C GLY A 202 -14.35 11.34 -15.53
N VAL A 203 -13.30 11.83 -16.19
CA VAL A 203 -12.25 12.64 -15.56
C VAL A 203 -12.70 14.06 -15.29
N THR A 204 -12.68 14.46 -14.03
CA THR A 204 -12.93 15.81 -13.55
C THR A 204 -11.64 16.50 -13.10
N TRP A 205 -11.66 17.84 -13.03
CA TRP A 205 -10.53 18.61 -12.50
C TRP A 205 -10.21 18.25 -11.03
N VAL A 206 -11.23 17.88 -10.25
CA VAL A 206 -11.07 17.48 -8.84
C VAL A 206 -10.30 16.16 -8.72
N GLU A 207 -10.58 15.18 -9.58
CA GLU A 207 -9.84 13.91 -9.62
C GLU A 207 -8.40 14.09 -10.12
N MET A 208 -8.17 15.01 -11.06
CA MET A 208 -6.80 15.37 -11.43
C MET A 208 -6.02 16.00 -10.28
N GLN A 209 -6.68 16.84 -9.47
CA GLN A 209 -6.05 17.40 -8.27
C GLN A 209 -5.78 16.32 -7.21
N SER A 210 -6.69 15.36 -7.01
CA SER A 210 -6.45 14.26 -6.06
C SER A 210 -5.26 13.41 -6.47
N LEU A 211 -5.07 13.13 -7.77
CA LEU A 211 -3.87 12.42 -8.27
C LEU A 211 -2.55 13.10 -7.89
N VAL A 212 -2.48 14.42 -8.06
CA VAL A 212 -1.28 15.19 -7.71
C VAL A 212 -1.02 15.10 -6.22
N LEU A 213 -2.07 15.23 -5.42
CA LEU A 213 -1.97 15.13 -3.98
C LEU A 213 -1.55 13.72 -3.54
N ASP A 214 -2.14 12.66 -4.10
CA ASP A 214 -1.77 11.27 -3.85
C ASP A 214 -0.30 11.01 -4.17
N ALA A 215 0.20 11.54 -5.30
CA ALA A 215 1.62 11.46 -5.63
C ALA A 215 2.51 12.17 -4.58
N LEU A 216 2.13 13.37 -4.13
CA LEU A 216 2.87 14.11 -3.11
C LEU A 216 2.88 13.40 -1.74
N LEU A 217 1.73 12.84 -1.34
CA LEU A 217 1.60 12.04 -0.13
C LEU A 217 2.47 10.78 -0.22
N SER A 218 2.42 10.08 -1.35
CA SER A 218 3.25 8.91 -1.62
C SER A 218 4.75 9.23 -1.62
N ILE A 219 5.18 10.41 -2.09
CA ILE A 219 6.57 10.87 -1.95
C ILE A 219 6.97 10.94 -0.46
N GLY A 220 6.11 11.53 0.38
CA GLY A 220 6.33 11.64 1.83
C GLY A 220 6.44 10.27 2.50
N ILE A 221 5.50 9.38 2.18
CA ILE A 221 5.45 8.00 2.69
C ILE A 221 6.69 7.22 2.24
N LEU A 222 7.01 7.21 0.95
CA LEU A 222 8.15 6.47 0.38
C LEU A 222 9.48 6.97 0.95
N THR A 223 9.61 8.26 1.28
CA THR A 223 10.80 8.81 1.93
C THR A 223 11.08 8.17 3.28
N VAL A 224 10.02 7.81 4.01
CA VAL A 224 10.09 7.12 5.30
C VAL A 224 10.25 5.62 5.09
N LEU A 225 9.43 5.01 4.24
CA LEU A 225 9.45 3.58 3.95
C LEU A 225 10.81 3.11 3.43
N GLN A 226 11.49 3.88 2.57
CA GLN A 226 12.83 3.48 2.11
C GLN A 226 13.86 3.40 3.24
N ARG A 227 13.67 4.16 4.34
CA ARG A 227 14.52 4.04 5.52
C ARG A 227 14.23 2.76 6.29
N SER A 228 12.96 2.35 6.38
CA SER A 228 12.56 1.13 7.07
C SER A 228 12.83 -0.12 6.24
N SER A 229 12.76 0.01 4.91
CA SER A 229 12.79 -1.09 3.92
C SER A 229 11.90 -2.25 4.35
N ASP A 230 10.68 -1.91 4.79
CA ASP A 230 9.80 -2.81 5.53
C ASP A 230 8.34 -2.46 5.27
N ILE A 231 7.65 -3.30 4.49
CA ILE A 231 6.22 -3.12 4.22
C ILE A 231 5.33 -3.74 5.30
N TRP A 232 5.86 -4.58 6.22
CA TRP A 232 5.02 -5.32 7.18
C TRP A 232 4.29 -4.41 8.16
N TRP A 233 4.96 -3.36 8.63
CA TRP A 233 4.32 -2.38 9.52
C TRP A 233 3.40 -1.44 8.75
N PHE A 234 3.81 -1.03 7.55
CA PHE A 234 3.13 0.01 6.78
C PHE A 234 1.85 -0.50 6.15
N TRP A 235 1.81 -1.76 5.72
CA TRP A 235 0.63 -2.38 5.13
C TRP A 235 -0.63 -2.22 6.00
N MET A 236 -0.49 -2.38 7.32
CA MET A 236 -1.62 -2.17 8.24
C MET A 236 -2.11 -0.72 8.25
N VAL A 237 -1.19 0.24 8.13
CA VAL A 237 -1.50 1.67 8.07
C VAL A 237 -2.14 2.01 6.73
N HIS A 238 -1.56 1.54 5.62
CA HIS A 238 -2.08 1.75 4.27
C HIS A 238 -3.51 1.23 4.16
N PHE A 239 -3.74 -0.02 4.56
CA PHE A 239 -5.08 -0.62 4.58
C PHE A 239 -6.06 0.21 5.41
N ALA A 240 -5.68 0.62 6.62
CA ALA A 240 -6.57 1.42 7.46
C ALA A 240 -6.94 2.76 6.81
N MET A 241 -5.98 3.45 6.20
CA MET A 241 -6.20 4.76 5.58
C MET A 241 -7.04 4.68 4.29
N ASP A 242 -6.85 3.64 3.48
CA ASP A 242 -7.71 3.39 2.32
C ASP A 242 -9.16 3.17 2.76
N MET A 243 -9.35 2.41 3.84
CA MET A 243 -10.68 2.13 4.37
C MET A 243 -11.35 3.37 4.97
N MET A 244 -10.58 4.37 5.41
CA MET A 244 -11.15 5.65 5.84
C MET A 244 -11.88 6.39 4.71
N GLN A 245 -11.57 6.12 3.44
CA GLN A 245 -12.29 6.70 2.32
C GLN A 245 -13.76 6.25 2.27
N PHE A 246 -14.05 5.05 2.78
CA PHE A 246 -15.39 4.44 2.69
C PHE A 246 -16.21 4.53 3.98
N TYR A 247 -15.57 4.48 5.15
CA TYR A 247 -16.27 4.27 6.43
C TYR A 247 -16.22 5.47 7.40
N SER A 248 -15.59 6.58 7.00
CA SER A 248 -15.30 7.68 7.92
C SER A 248 -16.39 8.72 8.10
N VAL A 249 -17.44 8.74 7.26
CA VAL A 249 -18.50 9.75 7.31
C VAL A 249 -19.86 9.07 7.39
N LYS A 250 -20.77 9.60 8.22
CA LYS A 250 -22.18 9.17 8.24
C LYS A 250 -22.81 9.46 6.87
N PRO A 251 -23.57 8.51 6.29
CA PRO A 251 -24.36 8.78 5.08
C PRO A 251 -25.37 9.90 5.32
#